data_AF-A0A5N4CAL3-F1
#
_entry.id   AF-A0A5N4CAL3-F1
#
_cell.length_a   1.000
_cell.length_b   1.000
_cell.length_c   1.000
_cell.angle_alpha   90.00
_cell.angle_beta   90.00
_cell.angle_gamma   90.00
#
_symmetry.space_group_name_H-M   'P 1'
#
loop_
_entity.id
_entity.type
_entity.pdbx_description
1 polymer ?
#
loop_
_entity_poly.entity_id
_entity_poly.type
_entity_poly.pdbx_seq_one_letter_code
_entity_poly.pdbx_strand_id
1 'polypeptide(L)'
;MVVFVVQKKISTNLYLAAADHFVTPCPGTVVDHTITSCEWVDFYLLAHHVRQGCGIPTHYVCILNTANLSPDHMQRLTFKLCHMYWNWPGTIRVPAPCKYAHKLAFLSGQILHHEPAIQLCENLFFL
;
A
#
# COMPACT_ATOMS: atom_id res chain seq x y z
N MET A 1 -0.68 -10.12 16.53
CA MET A 1 -1.23 -8.92 15.86
C MET A 1 -0.10 -8.13 15.23
N VAL A 2 -0.31 -7.51 14.07
CA VAL A 2 0.67 -6.61 13.44
C VAL A 2 0.00 -5.30 13.06
N VAL A 3 0.65 -4.17 13.31
CA VAL A 3 0.13 -2.84 12.99
C VAL A 3 1.12 -2.08 12.12
N PHE A 4 0.63 -1.63 10.97
CA PHE A 4 1.38 -0.85 9.99
C PHE A 4 0.84 0.56 9.88
N VAL A 5 1.75 1.52 9.77
CA VAL A 5 1.46 2.86 9.25
C VAL A 5 1.77 2.86 7.76
N VAL A 6 0.79 3.20 6.93
CA VAL A 6 0.91 3.21 5.46
C VAL A 6 0.99 4.65 4.95
N GLN A 7 2.15 5.05 4.43
CA GLN A 7 2.43 6.40 3.94
C GLN A 7 2.52 6.41 2.41
N LYS A 8 1.51 6.98 1.75
CA LYS A 8 1.47 7.13 0.28
C LYS A 8 1.97 8.47 -0.24
N LYS A 9 2.11 9.49 0.62
CA LYS A 9 2.60 10.83 0.27
C LYS A 9 4.01 10.98 0.84
N ILE A 10 5.00 10.68 0.03
CA ILE A 10 6.43 10.67 0.39
C ILE A 10 7.23 11.33 -0.73
N SER A 11 8.44 11.82 -0.41
CA SER A 11 9.37 12.42 -1.38
C SER A 11 10.25 11.38 -2.09
N THR A 12 10.34 10.16 -1.55
CA THR A 12 11.18 9.08 -2.09
C THR A 12 10.66 8.60 -3.44
N ASN A 13 11.56 8.46 -4.41
CA ASN A 13 11.31 8.01 -5.77
C ASN A 13 12.23 6.82 -6.08
N LEU A 14 11.72 5.77 -6.74
CA LEU A 14 12.51 4.60 -7.10
C LEU A 14 12.78 4.55 -8.60
N TYR A 15 14.04 4.27 -8.93
CA TYR A 15 14.52 4.04 -10.28
C TYR A 15 15.37 2.79 -10.31
N LEU A 16 15.26 2.02 -11.39
CA LEU A 16 16.16 0.92 -11.69
C LEU A 16 17.18 1.43 -12.71
N ALA A 17 18.47 1.33 -12.38
CA ALA A 17 19.55 1.66 -13.31
C ALA A 17 19.67 0.55 -14.36
N ALA A 18 19.33 0.86 -15.62
CA ALA A 18 19.68 0.06 -16.79
C ALA A 18 20.85 0.73 -17.52
N ALA A 19 21.57 -0.03 -18.36
CA ALA A 19 22.87 0.33 -18.95
C ALA A 19 23.10 1.83 -19.17
N ASP A 20 22.26 2.49 -19.96
CA ASP A 20 22.36 3.93 -20.27
C ASP A 20 21.11 4.75 -19.88
N HIS A 21 20.16 4.17 -19.15
CA HIS A 21 18.92 4.88 -18.80
C HIS A 21 18.30 4.39 -17.50
N PHE A 22 17.55 5.26 -16.84
CA PHE A 22 16.75 4.90 -15.67
C PHE A 22 15.36 4.43 -16.11
N VAL A 23 14.98 3.24 -15.66
CA VAL A 23 13.62 2.71 -15.84
C VAL A 23 12.88 2.66 -14.52
N THR A 24 11.56 2.55 -14.59
CA THR A 24 10.78 2.31 -13.39
C THR A 24 10.92 0.84 -12.95
N PRO A 25 11.13 0.57 -11.65
CA PRO A 25 11.17 -0.80 -11.17
C PRO A 25 9.84 -1.54 -11.42
N CYS A 26 9.90 -2.86 -11.47
CA CYS A 26 8.71 -3.68 -11.65
C CYS A 26 7.80 -3.63 -10.40
N PRO A 27 6.47 -3.81 -10.55
CA PRO A 27 5.59 -4.02 -9.41
C PRO A 27 6.06 -5.19 -8.54
N GLY A 28 6.10 -5.00 -7.23
CA GLY A 28 6.62 -5.95 -6.26
C GLY A 28 8.06 -5.68 -5.83
N THR A 29 8.74 -4.67 -6.39
CA THR A 29 10.04 -4.23 -5.87
C THR A 29 9.90 -3.72 -4.43
N VAL A 30 10.70 -4.30 -3.54
CA VAL A 30 10.80 -3.94 -2.13
C VAL A 30 12.19 -3.35 -1.87
N VAL A 31 12.25 -2.29 -1.07
CA VAL A 31 13.49 -1.72 -0.54
C VAL A 31 13.35 -1.60 0.97
N ASP A 32 14.13 -2.40 1.69
CA ASP A 32 14.08 -2.58 3.15
C ASP A 32 15.40 -2.25 3.86
N HIS A 33 16.40 -1.76 3.11
CA HIS A 33 17.71 -1.39 3.62
C HIS A 33 18.19 -0.07 2.99
N THR A 34 19.24 0.51 3.58
CA THR A 34 19.96 1.74 3.14
C THR A 34 19.16 3.04 3.26
N ILE A 35 17.92 3.10 2.80
CA ILE A 35 17.06 4.29 2.83
C ILE A 35 15.98 4.23 3.93
N THR A 36 15.93 3.12 4.65
CA THR A 36 15.02 2.82 5.76
C THR A 36 15.50 3.49 7.05
N SER A 37 14.59 3.63 8.02
CA SER A 37 14.93 4.19 9.32
C SER A 37 15.78 3.22 10.14
N CYS A 38 16.75 3.72 10.89
CA CYS A 38 17.49 2.90 11.86
C CYS A 38 16.68 2.55 13.12
N GLU A 39 15.59 3.28 13.38
CA GLU A 39 14.80 3.16 14.61
C GLU A 39 13.59 2.23 14.45
N TRP A 40 13.10 2.07 13.23
CA TRP A 40 11.85 1.37 12.94
C TRP A 40 12.08 0.20 12.00
N VAL A 41 11.21 -0.80 12.10
CA VAL A 41 11.12 -1.85 11.09
C VAL A 41 10.22 -1.33 9.98
N ASP A 42 10.82 -0.78 8.92
CA ASP A 42 10.13 -0.20 7.78
C ASP A 42 10.60 -0.76 6.44
N PHE A 43 9.81 -0.53 5.40
CA PHE A 43 10.16 -0.86 4.03
C PHE A 43 9.37 -0.01 3.04
N TYR A 44 9.93 0.14 1.84
CA TYR A 44 9.27 0.72 0.69
C TYR A 44 8.83 -0.38 -0.25
N LEU A 45 7.60 -0.30 -0.76
CA LEU A 45 7.07 -1.24 -1.74
C LEU A 45 6.47 -0.47 -2.91
N LEU A 46 6.97 -0.75 -4.12
CA LEU A 46 6.35 -0.32 -5.36
C LEU A 46 5.32 -1.38 -5.78
N ALA A 47 4.09 -1.24 -5.29
CA ALA A 47 3.07 -2.25 -5.51
C ALA A 47 2.42 -2.21 -6.90
N HIS A 48 2.40 -1.06 -7.58
CA HIS A 48 1.60 -0.84 -8.79
C HIS A 48 2.47 -0.52 -10.00
N HIS A 49 1.95 -0.81 -11.19
CA HIS A 49 2.60 -0.44 -12.44
C HIS A 49 2.43 1.07 -12.71
N VAL A 50 3.54 1.76 -12.98
CA VAL A 50 3.52 3.16 -13.40
C VAL A 50 3.59 3.21 -14.92
N ARG A 51 2.57 3.80 -15.56
CA ARG A 51 2.50 3.91 -17.02
C ARG A 51 3.42 5.00 -17.58
N GLN A 52 3.58 6.09 -16.83
CA GLN A 52 4.39 7.24 -17.22
C GLN A 52 4.94 7.92 -15.98
N GLY A 53 6.20 8.36 -16.03
CA GLY A 53 6.88 9.02 -14.92
C GLY A 53 7.64 8.06 -14.02
N CYS A 54 7.88 8.47 -12.78
CA CYS A 54 8.65 7.71 -11.79
C CYS A 54 7.76 6.81 -10.92
N GLY A 55 8.30 5.64 -10.55
CA GLY A 55 7.77 4.76 -9.52
C GLY A 55 7.82 5.39 -8.14
N ILE A 56 6.73 6.02 -7.69
CA ILE A 56 6.62 6.48 -6.31
C ILE A 56 6.16 5.30 -5.44
N PRO A 57 7.02 4.76 -4.55
CA PRO A 57 6.63 3.65 -3.69
C PRO A 57 5.61 4.09 -2.63
N THR A 58 5.18 3.12 -1.84
CA THR A 58 4.47 3.33 -0.59
C THR A 58 5.40 2.92 0.55
N HIS A 59 5.51 3.76 1.57
CA HIS A 59 6.33 3.51 2.75
C HIS A 59 5.48 2.86 3.84
N TYR A 60 5.96 1.75 4.38
CA TYR A 60 5.29 0.95 5.40
C TYR A 60 6.16 0.90 6.64
N VAL A 61 5.62 1.35 7.77
CA VAL A 61 6.32 1.33 9.07
C VAL A 61 5.59 0.38 10.00
N CYS A 62 6.28 -0.67 10.44
CA CYS A 62 5.75 -1.59 11.45
C CYS A 62 5.94 -1.00 12.84
N ILE A 63 4.85 -0.60 13.48
CA ILE A 63 4.88 -0.05 14.84
C ILE A 63 4.61 -1.10 15.92
N LEU A 64 4.03 -2.25 15.54
CA LEU A 64 3.76 -3.35 16.46
C LEU A 64 3.76 -4.68 15.71
N ASN A 65 4.46 -5.69 16.25
CA ASN A 65 4.46 -7.06 15.74
C ASN A 65 4.43 -8.08 16.88
N THR A 66 3.24 -8.37 17.41
CA THR A 66 3.03 -9.45 18.38
C THR A 66 2.77 -10.81 17.73
N ALA A 67 2.67 -10.86 16.40
CA ALA A 67 2.52 -12.10 15.65
C ALA A 67 3.87 -12.79 15.34
N ASN A 68 5.00 -12.15 15.71
CA ASN A 68 6.35 -12.60 15.40
C ASN A 68 6.54 -12.96 13.90
N LEU A 69 5.88 -12.19 13.01
CA LEU A 69 6.09 -12.36 11.58
C LEU A 69 7.48 -11.87 11.20
N SER A 70 8.18 -12.62 10.34
CA SER A 70 9.43 -12.17 9.76
C SER A 70 9.17 -10.98 8.81
N PRO A 71 10.17 -10.10 8.60
CA PRO A 71 10.07 -9.01 7.62
C PRO A 71 9.63 -9.49 6.23
N ASP A 72 10.20 -10.59 5.72
CA ASP A 72 9.80 -11.19 4.44
C ASP A 72 8.31 -11.54 4.39
N HIS A 73 7.79 -12.19 5.44
CA HIS A 73 6.37 -12.52 5.51
C HIS A 73 5.49 -11.28 5.52
N MET A 74 5.89 -10.23 6.23
CA MET A 74 5.17 -8.96 6.29
C MET A 74 5.15 -8.25 4.92
N GLN A 75 6.29 -8.19 4.25
CA GLN A 75 6.43 -7.59 2.91
C GLN A 75 5.56 -8.33 1.88
N ARG A 76 5.65 -9.67 1.85
CA ARG A 76 4.88 -10.51 0.92
C ARG A 76 3.38 -10.46 1.19
N LEU A 77 2.97 -10.48 2.45
CA LEU A 77 1.57 -10.31 2.83
C LEU A 77 1.05 -8.94 2.37
N THR A 78 1.80 -7.87 2.62
CA THR A 78 1.44 -6.51 2.18
C THR A 78 1.25 -6.44 0.68
N PHE A 79 2.17 -7.03 -0.11
CA PHE A 79 2.04 -7.07 -1.56
C PHE A 79 0.82 -7.88 -2.02
N LYS A 80 0.53 -9.04 -1.40
CA LYS A 80 -0.68 -9.81 -1.68
C LYS A 80 -1.96 -9.02 -1.42
N LEU A 81 -2.03 -8.27 -0.31
CA LEU A 81 -3.18 -7.42 -0.01
C LEU A 81 -3.41 -6.32 -1.06
N CYS A 82 -2.35 -5.86 -1.75
CA CYS A 82 -2.48 -4.90 -2.85
C CYS A 82 -3.16 -5.48 -4.11
N HIS A 83 -3.35 -6.80 -4.21
CA HIS A 83 -4.08 -7.44 -5.30
C HIS A 83 -5.57 -7.62 -5.01
N MET A 84 -6.00 -7.39 -3.76
CA MET A 84 -7.35 -7.74 -3.32
C MET A 84 -8.38 -6.62 -3.50
N TYR A 85 -8.09 -5.63 -4.35
CA TYR A 85 -9.03 -4.54 -4.64
C TYR A 85 -9.88 -4.88 -5.87
N TRP A 86 -11.14 -5.26 -5.65
CA TRP A 86 -12.00 -5.83 -6.71
C TRP A 86 -12.40 -4.85 -7.81
N ASN A 87 -12.34 -3.55 -7.56
CA ASN A 87 -12.67 -2.54 -8.57
C ASN A 87 -11.50 -2.23 -9.53
N TRP A 88 -10.39 -2.96 -9.48
CA TRP A 88 -9.27 -2.78 -10.39
C TRP A 88 -8.65 -4.14 -10.78
N PRO A 89 -8.53 -4.47 -12.08
CA PRO A 89 -7.88 -5.70 -12.52
C PRO A 89 -6.35 -5.51 -12.47
N GLY A 90 -5.78 -5.55 -11.27
CA GLY A 90 -4.35 -5.45 -11.05
C GLY A 90 -3.98 -5.01 -9.63
N THR A 91 -2.70 -4.78 -9.41
CA THR A 91 -2.17 -4.30 -8.13
C THR A 91 -2.45 -2.81 -7.94
N ILE A 92 -2.91 -2.44 -6.76
CA ILE A 92 -3.06 -1.04 -6.34
C ILE A 92 -1.91 -0.58 -5.44
N ARG A 93 -1.76 0.75 -5.32
CA ARG A 93 -0.64 1.39 -4.62
C ARG A 93 -0.58 1.10 -3.10
N VAL A 94 -1.72 0.93 -2.46
CA VAL A 94 -1.87 0.68 -1.02
C VAL A 94 -2.64 -0.62 -0.80
N PRO A 95 -2.59 -1.27 0.37
CA PRO A 95 -3.32 -2.51 0.61
C PRO A 95 -4.82 -2.33 0.42
N ALA A 96 -5.52 -3.36 -0.06
CA ALA A 96 -6.96 -3.31 -0.31
C ALA A 96 -7.78 -2.82 0.90
N PRO A 97 -7.53 -3.24 2.16
CA PRO A 97 -8.25 -2.71 3.32
C PRO A 97 -8.14 -1.18 3.44
N CYS A 98 -6.95 -0.61 3.25
CA CYS A 98 -6.74 0.84 3.30
C CYS A 98 -7.47 1.55 2.15
N LYS A 99 -7.51 0.94 0.96
CA LYS A 99 -8.21 1.51 -0.20
C LYS A 99 -9.73 1.47 -0.02
N TYR A 100 -10.26 0.37 0.50
CA TYR A 100 -11.68 0.23 0.82
C TYR A 100 -12.11 1.24 1.89
N ALA A 101 -11.37 1.35 2.98
CA ALA A 101 -11.62 2.34 4.03
C ALA A 101 -11.62 3.78 3.48
N HIS A 102 -10.67 4.12 2.59
CA HIS A 102 -10.63 5.42 1.95
C HIS A 102 -11.88 5.68 1.07
N LYS A 103 -12.33 4.68 0.29
CA LYS A 103 -13.51 4.78 -0.56
C LYS A 103 -14.79 4.97 0.27
N LEU A 104 -14.94 4.18 1.33
CA LEU A 104 -16.07 4.27 2.26
C LEU A 104 -16.10 5.63 2.98
N ALA A 105 -14.95 6.07 3.52
CA ALA A 105 -14.85 7.37 4.19
C ALA A 105 -15.16 8.54 3.24
N PHE A 106 -14.70 8.45 1.99
CA PHE A 106 -15.03 9.44 0.96
C PHE A 106 -16.53 9.47 0.66
N LEU A 107 -17.17 8.32 0.43
CA LEU A 107 -18.61 8.21 0.18
C LEU A 107 -19.43 8.79 1.35
N SER A 108 -19.11 8.37 2.58
CA SER A 108 -19.82 8.83 3.77
C SER A 108 -19.66 10.34 3.99
N GLY A 109 -18.43 10.86 3.86
CA GLY A 109 -18.14 12.27 4.11
C GLY A 109 -18.60 13.24 3.01
N GLN A 110 -18.57 12.83 1.74
CA GLN A 110 -18.82 13.73 0.61
C GLN A 110 -20.22 13.60 0.00
N ILE A 111 -20.87 12.45 0.15
CA ILE A 111 -22.13 12.16 -0.55
C ILE A 111 -23.25 11.88 0.46
N LEU A 112 -23.02 10.98 1.40
CA LEU A 112 -24.09 10.55 2.31
C LEU A 112 -24.34 11.53 3.46
N HIS A 113 -23.28 12.15 3.98
CA HIS A 113 -23.30 13.02 5.17
C HIS A 113 -23.92 12.39 6.43
N HIS A 114 -24.05 11.06 6.44
CA HIS A 114 -24.48 10.26 7.58
C HIS A 114 -23.76 8.90 7.57
N GLU A 115 -23.88 8.16 8.67
CA GLU A 115 -23.39 6.79 8.75
C GLU A 115 -24.21 5.84 7.87
N PRO A 116 -23.58 4.95 7.09
CA PRO A 116 -24.29 3.95 6.30
C PRO A 116 -25.05 2.96 7.20
N ALA A 117 -26.10 2.36 6.64
CA ALA A 117 -26.94 1.41 7.35
C ALA A 117 -26.16 0.16 7.77
N ILE A 118 -26.35 -0.29 9.01
CA ILE A 118 -25.61 -1.42 9.60
C ILE A 118 -25.82 -2.74 8.84
N GLN A 119 -26.97 -2.89 8.17
CA GLN A 119 -27.27 -4.07 7.35
C GLN A 119 -26.33 -4.24 6.16
N LEU A 120 -25.60 -3.19 5.78
CA LEU A 120 -24.64 -3.20 4.67
C LEU A 120 -23.21 -3.49 5.11
N CYS A 121 -22.94 -3.75 6.41
CA CYS A 121 -21.57 -3.88 6.93
C CYS A 121 -20.75 -5.00 6.27
N GLU A 122 -21.39 -6.10 5.88
CA GLU A 122 -20.75 -7.25 5.22
C GLU A 122 -20.68 -7.12 3.69
N ASN A 123 -21.21 -6.03 3.14
CA ASN A 123 -21.28 -5.80 1.69
C ASN A 123 -20.33 -4.67 1.27
N LEU A 124 -19.71 -4.82 0.10
CA LEU A 124 -18.90 -3.76 -0.49
C LEU A 124 -19.75 -2.75 -1.30
N PHE A 125 -20.78 -2.19 -0.67
CA PHE A 125 -21.75 -1.25 -1.29
C PHE A 125 -21.12 0.08 -1.75
N PHE A 126 -19.91 0.39 -1.27
CA PHE A 126 -19.20 1.64 -1.52
C PHE A 126 -18.23 1.59 -2.72
N LEU A 127 -18.19 0.47 -3.45
CA LEU A 127 -17.30 0.31 -4.60
C LEU A 127 -17.74 1.12 -5.82
#